data_AF-A0A956AXG5-F1
#
_entry.id   AF-A0A956AXG5-F1
#
_cell.length_a   1.000
_cell.length_b   1.000
_cell.length_c   1.000
_cell.angle_alpha   90.00
_cell.angle_beta   90.00
_cell.angle_gamma   90.00
#
_symmetry.space_group_name_H-M   'P 1'
#
loop_
_entity.id
_entity.type
_entity.pdbx_description
1 polymer ?
#
loop_
_entity_poly.entity_id
_entity_poly.type
_entity_poly.pdbx_seq_one_letter_code
_entity_poly.pdbx_strand_id
1 'polypeptide(L)'
;GGHGRRHGDPDDLRDTRIPFGAWGPGVAAGAELYALNPSARRDPGQAEAAGGEPIRNCEAGNLALRLVGRPPTPGSVFNARQDLALRPGG
;
A
#
# COMPACT_ATOMS: atom_id res chain seq x y z
N GLY A 1 5.97 -13.71 -19.74
CA GLY A 1 7.16 -14.25 -20.44
C GLY A 1 7.52 -15.61 -19.87
N GLY A 2 8.10 -16.49 -20.70
CA GLY A 2 8.96 -17.65 -20.36
C GLY A 2 8.33 -18.89 -19.73
N HIS A 3 8.37 -20.04 -20.43
CA HIS A 3 8.00 -21.36 -19.89
C HIS A 3 8.74 -21.64 -18.56
N GLY A 4 7.99 -21.95 -17.50
CA GLY A 4 8.53 -22.30 -16.17
C GLY A 4 8.53 -21.17 -15.13
N ARG A 5 8.25 -19.92 -15.53
CA ARG A 5 8.01 -18.80 -14.60
C ARG A 5 6.50 -18.63 -14.44
N ARG A 6 5.97 -18.91 -13.25
CA ARG A 6 4.58 -18.58 -12.88
C ARG A 6 4.61 -17.26 -12.10
N HIS A 7 3.53 -16.47 -12.18
CA HIS A 7 3.40 -15.14 -11.56
C HIS A 7 2.53 -15.19 -10.29
N GLY A 8 2.47 -16.36 -9.66
CA GLY A 8 1.55 -16.67 -8.58
C GLY A 8 2.17 -17.61 -7.56
N ASP A 9 3.50 -17.66 -7.52
CA ASP A 9 4.22 -18.31 -6.44
C ASP A 9 4.29 -17.31 -5.26
N PRO A 10 3.55 -17.52 -4.16
CA PRO A 10 3.55 -16.58 -3.04
C PRO A 10 4.90 -16.49 -2.33
N ASP A 11 5.77 -17.48 -2.51
CA ASP A 11 7.12 -17.51 -1.94
C ASP A 11 8.16 -16.80 -2.83
N ASP A 12 7.81 -16.46 -4.08
CA ASP A 12 8.64 -15.62 -4.95
C ASP A 12 8.30 -14.15 -4.75
N LEU A 13 9.14 -13.42 -3.99
CA LEU A 13 8.97 -11.98 -3.75
C LEU A 13 8.91 -11.14 -5.03
N ARG A 14 9.37 -11.64 -6.18
CA ARG A 14 9.24 -10.96 -7.48
C ARG A 14 7.81 -10.97 -8.00
N ASP A 15 6.97 -11.89 -7.52
CA ASP A 15 5.56 -11.99 -7.88
C ASP A 15 4.66 -11.20 -6.92
N THR A 16 5.09 -10.99 -5.67
CA THR A 16 4.27 -10.38 -4.61
C THR A 16 4.69 -8.96 -4.22
N ARG A 17 5.92 -8.52 -4.52
CA ARG A 17 6.41 -7.16 -4.22
C ARG A 17 6.37 -6.25 -5.45
N ILE A 18 5.68 -5.12 -5.32
CA ILE A 18 5.61 -4.09 -6.35
C ILE A 18 6.15 -2.74 -5.82
N PRO A 19 6.67 -1.86 -6.69
CA PRO A 19 6.91 -0.48 -6.30
C PRO A 19 5.57 0.24 -6.05
N PHE A 20 5.46 0.92 -4.91
CA PHE A 20 4.32 1.74 -4.54
C PHE A 20 4.82 3.06 -3.96
N GLY A 21 4.33 4.19 -4.49
CA GLY A 21 4.72 5.51 -4.01
C GLY A 21 3.78 6.61 -4.48
N ALA A 22 3.87 7.77 -3.84
CA ALA A 22 3.16 8.98 -4.20
C ALA A 22 4.13 10.16 -4.23
N TRP A 23 3.82 11.18 -5.02
CA TRP A 23 4.60 12.41 -5.11
C TRP A 23 3.68 13.60 -5.35
N GLY A 24 4.11 14.78 -4.91
CA GLY A 24 3.39 16.04 -5.11
C GLY A 24 3.17 16.83 -3.82
N PRO A 25 2.44 17.95 -3.91
CA PRO A 25 2.15 18.80 -2.76
C PRO A 25 1.49 18.01 -1.63
N GLY A 26 1.99 18.18 -0.40
CA GLY A 26 1.46 17.49 0.77
C GLY A 26 1.86 16.03 0.93
N VAL A 27 2.76 15.51 0.08
CA VAL A 27 3.43 14.21 0.27
C VAL A 27 4.82 14.45 0.87
N ALA A 28 5.18 13.70 1.91
CA ALA A 28 6.49 13.81 2.53
C ALA A 28 7.59 13.30 1.59
N ALA A 29 8.53 14.18 1.25
CA ALA A 29 9.64 13.84 0.36
C ALA A 29 10.61 12.86 1.04
N GLY A 30 10.98 11.79 0.32
CA GLY A 30 11.94 10.78 0.81
C GLY A 30 11.46 9.95 2.00
N ALA A 31 10.20 10.08 2.40
CA ALA A 31 9.65 9.32 3.52
C ALA A 31 9.31 7.88 3.10
N GLU A 32 9.59 6.95 4.00
CA GLU A 32 9.21 5.55 3.86
C GLU A 32 7.73 5.41 4.29
N LEU A 33 6.93 4.68 3.50
CA LEU A 33 5.47 4.69 3.62
C LEU A 33 4.97 3.89 4.84
N TYR A 34 5.68 2.83 5.26
CA TYR A 34 5.38 2.13 6.51
C TYR A 34 5.73 2.99 7.74
N ALA A 35 6.81 3.77 7.69
CA ALA A 35 7.18 4.71 8.75
C ALA A 35 6.14 5.82 8.95
N LEU A 36 5.37 6.16 7.90
CA LEU A 36 4.23 7.08 7.98
C LEU A 36 2.95 6.43 8.52
N ASN A 37 2.88 5.10 8.57
CA ASN A 37 1.68 4.35 8.95
C ASN A 37 1.93 3.26 10.03
N PRO A 38 2.69 3.53 11.10
CA PRO A 38 3.20 2.50 12.01
C PRO A 38 2.13 1.80 12.85
N SER A 39 0.96 2.41 13.02
CA SER A 39 -0.15 1.87 13.82
C SER A 39 -1.12 1.00 13.04
N ALA A 40 -1.26 1.24 11.73
CA ALA A 40 -2.28 0.61 10.89
C ALA A 40 -1.69 -0.37 9.86
N ARG A 41 -0.43 -0.18 9.45
CA ARG A 41 0.25 -1.02 8.45
C ARG A 41 1.56 -1.56 9.00
N ARG A 42 1.90 -2.78 8.59
CA ARG A 42 3.15 -3.45 8.99
C ARG A 42 3.95 -3.85 7.76
N ASP A 43 5.22 -3.46 7.72
CA ASP A 43 6.15 -3.94 6.68
C ASP A 43 6.26 -5.46 6.78
N PRO A 44 5.89 -6.20 5.73
CA PRO A 44 5.93 -7.66 5.76
C PRO A 44 7.35 -8.20 5.53
N GLY A 45 8.34 -7.33 5.28
CA GLY A 45 9.73 -7.70 5.09
C GLY A 45 9.92 -8.55 3.84
N GLN A 46 10.14 -9.86 4.06
CA GLN A 46 10.34 -10.87 3.02
C GLN A 46 9.22 -11.92 3.00
N ALA A 47 8.13 -11.70 3.74
CA ALA A 47 6.94 -12.55 3.70
C ALA A 47 5.79 -11.84 2.96
N GLU A 48 4.77 -12.57 2.55
CA GLU A 48 3.57 -11.98 1.93
C GLU A 48 2.69 -11.25 2.96
N ALA A 49 2.60 -11.78 4.19
CA ALA A 49 1.88 -11.18 5.31
C ALA A 49 2.50 -11.62 6.65
N ALA A 50 3.42 -10.83 7.18
CA ALA A 50 4.12 -11.12 8.44
C ALA A 50 3.26 -10.85 9.70
N GLY A 51 2.07 -11.46 9.79
CA GLY A 51 1.19 -11.35 10.96
C GLY A 51 0.58 -9.96 11.20
N GLY A 52 0.51 -9.13 10.16
CA GLY A 52 -0.14 -7.80 10.15
C GLY A 52 -0.57 -7.43 8.74
N GLU A 53 -1.33 -6.33 8.58
CA GLU A 53 -1.80 -5.86 7.29
C GLU A 53 -0.69 -5.07 6.57
N PRO A 54 -0.12 -5.56 5.45
CA PRO A 54 0.82 -4.80 4.65
C PRO A 54 0.09 -3.75 3.81
N ILE A 55 0.84 -2.79 3.28
CA ILE A 55 0.28 -1.88 2.26
C ILE A 55 0.03 -2.66 0.99
N ARG A 56 -1.22 -2.69 0.54
CA ARG A 56 -1.62 -3.41 -0.69
C ARG A 56 -1.90 -2.45 -1.84
N ASN A 57 -1.67 -2.91 -3.06
CA ASN A 57 -1.97 -2.13 -4.28
C ASN A 57 -3.44 -1.66 -4.34
N CYS A 58 -4.37 -2.48 -3.83
CA CYS A 58 -5.79 -2.17 -3.76
C CYS A 58 -6.08 -0.90 -2.93
N GLU A 59 -5.21 -0.51 -2.00
CA GLU A 59 -5.38 0.72 -1.21
C GLU A 59 -5.25 2.00 -2.05
N ALA A 60 -4.59 1.92 -3.22
CA ALA A 60 -4.39 3.05 -4.12
C ALA A 60 -5.71 3.66 -4.61
N GLY A 61 -6.76 2.85 -4.79
CA GLY A 61 -8.06 3.34 -5.25
C GLY A 61 -8.67 4.35 -4.27
N ASN A 62 -8.80 3.95 -3.00
CA ASN A 62 -9.33 4.83 -1.96
C ASN A 62 -8.36 5.94 -1.56
N LEU A 63 -7.04 5.75 -1.74
CA LEU A 63 -6.05 6.81 -1.60
C LEU A 63 -6.26 7.91 -2.65
N ALA A 64 -6.42 7.54 -3.91
CA ALA A 64 -6.69 8.49 -4.99
C ALA A 64 -7.97 9.28 -4.74
N LEU A 65 -9.04 8.62 -4.29
CA LEU A 65 -10.30 9.29 -3.90
C LEU A 65 -10.08 10.30 -2.78
N ARG A 66 -9.30 9.96 -1.75
CA ARG A 66 -8.98 10.88 -0.65
C ARG A 66 -8.27 12.13 -1.15
N LEU A 67 -7.32 11.98 -2.06
CA LEU A 67 -6.55 13.09 -2.62
C LEU A 67 -7.40 14.06 -3.45
N VAL A 68 -8.49 13.59 -4.05
CA VAL A 68 -9.46 14.43 -4.78
C VAL A 68 -10.70 14.79 -3.96
N GLY A 69 -10.69 14.56 -2.63
CA GLY A 69 -11.77 14.93 -1.72
C GLY A 69 -13.06 14.11 -1.91
N ARG A 70 -12.95 12.87 -2.39
CA ARG A 70 -14.07 11.94 -2.58
C ARG A 70 -14.14 10.91 -1.45
N PRO A 71 -15.35 10.49 -1.05
CA PRO A 71 -15.52 9.40 -0.08
C PRO A 71 -14.94 8.09 -0.63
N PRO A 72 -14.68 7.09 0.23
CA PRO A 72 -14.25 5.77 -0.21
C PRO A 72 -15.30 5.09 -1.09
N THR A 73 -14.86 4.16 -1.93
CA THR A 73 -15.77 3.29 -2.69
C THR A 73 -16.67 2.50 -1.72
N PRO A 74 -18.01 2.56 -1.87
CA PRO A 74 -18.92 1.79 -1.03
C PRO A 74 -18.61 0.29 -1.08
N GLY A 75 -18.57 -0.35 0.09
CA GLY A 75 -18.26 -1.78 0.22
C GLY A 75 -16.78 -2.14 0.05
N SER A 76 -15.88 -1.17 -0.15
CA SER A 76 -14.44 -1.46 -0.16
C SER A 76 -13.98 -2.00 1.18
N VAL A 77 -13.11 -3.00 1.15
CA VAL A 77 -12.39 -3.51 2.32
C VAL A 77 -10.98 -2.94 2.43
N PHE A 78 -10.41 -2.45 1.33
CA PHE A 78 -9.05 -1.90 1.31
C PHE A 78 -9.09 -0.38 1.51
N ASN A 79 -8.32 0.11 2.48
CA ASN A 79 -8.24 1.53 2.83
C ASN A 79 -9.63 2.17 2.94
N ALA A 80 -10.61 1.43 3.48
CA ALA A 80 -12.02 1.84 3.58
C ALA A 80 -12.19 3.08 4.47
N ARG A 81 -11.26 3.28 5.40
CA ARG A 81 -11.18 4.43 6.30
C ARG A 81 -10.45 5.63 5.68
N GLN A 82 -9.89 5.48 4.48
CA GLN A 82 -9.06 6.49 3.82
C GLN A 82 -7.94 7.01 4.75
N ASP A 83 -7.25 6.12 5.43
CA ASP A 83 -6.24 6.43 6.46
C ASP A 83 -4.80 6.09 6.04
N LEU A 84 -4.57 5.72 4.77
CA LEU A 84 -3.21 5.62 4.22
C LEU A 84 -2.54 6.99 4.19
N ALA A 85 -1.66 7.24 5.15
CA ALA A 85 -0.95 8.50 5.34
C ALA A 85 0.18 8.67 4.33
N LEU A 86 0.32 9.89 3.78
CA LEU A 86 1.40 10.29 2.86
C LEU A 86 2.32 11.36 3.46
N ARG A 87 2.07 11.75 4.70
CA ARG A 87 2.86 12.71 5.48
C ARG A 87 2.67 12.41 6.97
N PRO A 88 3.60 12.85 7.84
CA PRO A 88 3.40 12.73 9.28
C PRO A 88 2.07 13.36 9.71
N GLY A 89 1.42 12.74 10.69
CA GLY A 89 0.29 13.36 11.38
C GLY A 89 0.72 14.68 12.00
N GLY A 90 -0.14 15.69 11.91
CA GLY A 90 -0.02 16.90 12.72
C GLY A 90 -0.50 16.64 14.15
#